data_AF-A0A4S4MDM6-F1
#
_entry.id   AF-A0A4S4MDM6-F1
#
_cell.length_a   1.000
_cell.length_b   1.000
_cell.length_c   1.000
_cell.angle_alpha   90.00
_cell.angle_beta   90.00
_cell.angle_gamma   90.00
#
_symmetry.space_group_name_H-M   'P 1'
#
loop_
_entity.id
_entity.type
_entity.pdbx_description
1 polymer ?
#
loop_
_entity_poly.entity_id
_entity_poly.type
_entity_poly.pdbx_seq_one_letter_code
_entity_poly.pdbx_strand_id
1 'polypeptide(L)'
;MSSYYERHRKERLDYQHRYNAVKRQIGRRKISKQARETAEKSIRQKQKENRLSYTNSIVCRSTGSEQDSERTPVMAAQEESLMSRCLTLQDEVKKSNPSDWSAQYIHNLQYLLNKHLSLARIDIQHPTMNGDDFRVQLHGHRRLIAGLHQQLEFMSQGTHVYGLAAEDDALVFAGRRVNKVVFRKLFGF
;
A
#
# COMPACT_ATOMS: atom_id res chain seq x y z
N MET A 1 28.22 36.06 -21.11
CA MET A 1 28.71 34.71 -21.50
C MET A 1 28.43 33.59 -20.47
N SER A 2 27.44 33.73 -19.55
CA SER A 2 27.21 32.75 -18.44
C SER A 2 26.22 31.59 -18.76
N SER A 3 25.40 31.71 -19.81
CA SER A 3 24.24 30.84 -20.04
C SER A 3 24.57 29.39 -20.44
N TYR A 4 25.72 29.15 -21.07
CA TYR A 4 26.10 27.81 -21.58
C TYR A 4 26.59 26.89 -20.46
N TYR A 5 27.48 27.40 -19.59
CA TYR A 5 28.02 26.65 -18.46
C TYR A 5 26.96 26.40 -17.37
N GLU A 6 26.02 27.33 -17.17
CA GLU A 6 24.90 27.14 -16.24
C GLU A 6 23.92 26.05 -16.71
N ARG A 7 23.62 25.98 -18.01
CA ARG A 7 22.77 24.92 -18.60
C ARG A 7 23.38 23.54 -18.42
N HIS A 8 24.65 23.36 -18.78
CA HIS A 8 25.33 22.08 -18.64
C HIS A 8 25.50 21.64 -17.18
N ARG A 9 25.70 22.60 -16.26
CA ARG A 9 25.73 22.31 -14.82
C ARG A 9 24.38 21.83 -14.31
N LYS A 10 23.28 22.49 -14.71
CA LYS A 10 21.91 22.09 -14.36
C LYS A 10 21.57 20.71 -14.92
N GLU A 11 21.86 20.46 -16.19
CA GLU A 11 21.65 19.16 -16.85
C GLU A 11 22.41 18.02 -16.15
N ARG A 12 23.67 18.28 -15.76
CA ARG A 12 24.49 17.30 -15.04
C ARG A 12 23.93 17.00 -13.65
N LEU A 13 23.49 18.03 -12.92
CA LEU A 13 22.83 17.86 -11.62
C LEU A 13 21.52 17.09 -11.78
N ASP A 14 20.68 17.44 -12.75
CA ASP A 14 19.42 16.76 -13.03
C ASP A 14 19.64 15.30 -13.44
N TYR A 15 20.68 15.00 -14.23
CA TYR A 15 21.09 13.64 -14.52
C TYR A 15 21.51 12.90 -13.24
N GLN A 16 22.35 13.51 -12.41
CA GLN A 16 22.86 12.89 -11.19
C GLN A 16 21.74 12.68 -10.15
N HIS A 17 20.76 13.59 -10.06
CA HIS A 17 19.56 13.42 -9.24
C HIS A 17 18.70 12.25 -9.74
N ARG A 18 18.42 12.16 -11.04
CA ARG A 18 17.68 11.03 -11.64
C ARG A 18 18.41 9.69 -11.44
N TYR A 19 19.72 9.68 -11.69
CA TYR A 19 20.57 8.51 -11.50
C TYR A 19 20.56 8.05 -10.03
N ASN A 20 20.74 8.98 -9.08
CA ASN A 20 20.70 8.68 -7.66
C ASN A 20 19.32 8.23 -7.20
N ALA A 21 18.22 8.78 -7.72
CA ALA A 21 16.87 8.34 -7.39
C ALA A 21 16.67 6.85 -7.77
N VAL A 22 17.07 6.46 -8.97
CA VAL A 22 16.99 5.07 -9.45
C VAL A 22 17.95 4.16 -8.69
N LYS A 23 19.23 4.55 -8.58
CA LYS A 23 20.28 3.69 -8.00
C LYS A 23 20.27 3.64 -6.47
N ARG A 24 19.80 4.65 -5.74
CA ARG A 24 19.64 4.56 -4.28
C ARG A 24 18.45 3.69 -3.89
N GLN A 25 17.36 3.70 -4.67
CA GLN A 25 16.21 2.84 -4.42
C GLN A 25 16.54 1.35 -4.62
N ILE A 26 17.39 1.03 -5.61
CA ILE A 26 17.67 -0.35 -6.00
C ILE A 26 19.03 -0.87 -5.50
N GLY A 27 20.06 -0.03 -5.49
CA GLY A 27 21.48 -0.42 -5.34
C GLY A 27 21.89 -0.94 -3.96
N ARG A 28 21.07 -0.75 -2.92
CA ARG A 28 21.35 -1.29 -1.57
C ARG A 28 20.79 -2.69 -1.32
N ARG A 29 20.03 -3.28 -2.24
CA ARG A 29 19.35 -4.57 -2.03
C ARG A 29 20.08 -5.72 -2.76
N LYS A 30 20.26 -6.85 -2.06
CA LYS A 30 20.63 -8.13 -2.70
C LYS A 30 19.42 -8.62 -3.51
N ILE A 31 19.39 -8.28 -4.79
CA ILE A 31 18.36 -8.72 -5.75
C ILE A 31 19.03 -9.32 -6.98
N SER A 32 18.32 -10.20 -7.68
CA SER A 32 18.80 -10.76 -8.94
C SER A 32 19.00 -9.67 -9.99
N LYS A 33 19.88 -9.93 -10.96
CA LYS A 33 20.13 -9.01 -12.08
C LYS A 33 18.84 -8.69 -12.85
N GLN A 34 18.01 -9.71 -13.07
CA GLN A 34 16.72 -9.55 -13.75
C GLN A 34 15.75 -8.67 -12.96
N ALA A 35 15.61 -8.87 -11.65
CA ALA A 35 14.76 -8.04 -10.79
C ALA A 35 15.26 -6.58 -10.71
N ARG A 36 16.58 -6.38 -10.80
CA ARG A 36 17.19 -5.05 -10.88
C ARG A 36 16.82 -4.34 -12.18
N GLU A 37 16.92 -5.03 -13.31
CA GLU A 37 16.59 -4.46 -14.63
C GLU A 37 15.10 -4.14 -14.77
N THR A 38 14.21 -5.01 -14.30
CA THR A 38 12.75 -4.74 -14.32
C THR A 38 12.39 -3.55 -13.43
N ALA A 39 12.97 -3.46 -12.23
CA ALA A 39 12.77 -2.32 -11.35
C ALA A 39 13.31 -1.01 -11.94
N GLU A 40 14.51 -1.02 -12.53
CA GLU A 40 15.07 0.17 -13.19
C GLU A 40 14.23 0.61 -14.38
N LYS A 41 13.73 -0.32 -15.19
CA LYS A 41 12.83 -0.03 -16.31
C LYS A 41 11.52 0.58 -15.83
N SER A 42 10.89 -0.01 -14.82
CA SER A 42 9.64 0.49 -14.23
C SER A 42 9.81 1.91 -13.68
N ILE A 43 10.88 2.20 -12.92
CA ILE A 43 11.12 3.55 -12.39
C ILE A 43 11.37 4.55 -13.52
N ARG A 44 12.16 4.19 -14.53
CA ARG A 44 12.41 5.07 -15.70
C ARG A 44 11.14 5.34 -16.49
N GLN A 45 10.26 4.34 -16.62
CA GLN A 45 8.98 4.49 -17.28
C GLN A 45 8.05 5.43 -16.49
N LYS A 46 7.92 5.23 -15.17
CA LYS A 46 7.16 6.14 -14.29
C LYS A 46 7.67 7.59 -14.35
N GLN A 47 8.99 7.78 -14.42
CA GLN A 47 9.59 9.11 -14.59
C GLN A 47 9.30 9.74 -15.96
N LYS A 48 9.25 8.94 -17.04
CA LYS A 48 8.89 9.44 -18.37
C LYS A 48 7.41 9.81 -18.48
N GLU A 49 6.54 9.04 -17.84
CA GLU A 49 5.08 9.25 -17.87
C GLU A 49 4.63 10.37 -16.92
N ASN A 50 5.56 10.98 -16.18
CA ASN A 50 5.24 11.95 -15.13
C ASN A 50 4.15 11.43 -14.15
N ARG A 51 4.14 10.11 -13.90
CA ARG A 51 3.13 9.45 -13.05
C ARG A 51 3.24 10.03 -11.64
N LEU A 52 2.10 10.48 -11.10
CA LEU A 52 1.99 10.99 -9.74
C LEU A 52 2.49 9.93 -8.76
N SER A 53 3.41 10.33 -7.87
CA SER A 53 3.91 9.45 -6.83
C SER A 53 2.96 9.44 -5.65
N TYR A 54 2.66 8.25 -5.13
CA TYR A 54 1.91 8.08 -3.88
C TYR A 54 2.73 7.34 -2.82
N THR A 55 2.38 7.52 -1.56
CA THR A 55 2.91 6.76 -0.44
C THR A 55 2.00 5.58 -0.12
N ASN A 56 2.62 4.42 0.05
CA ASN A 56 1.98 3.18 0.51
C ASN A 56 2.94 2.53 1.49
N SER A 57 2.80 2.87 2.77
CA SER A 57 3.76 2.52 3.81
C SER A 57 3.54 1.10 4.35
N ILE A 58 2.29 0.65 4.34
CA ILE A 58 1.87 -0.64 4.92
C ILE A 58 2.21 -1.85 4.03
N VAL A 59 2.57 -1.62 2.77
CA VAL A 59 2.95 -2.67 1.81
C VAL A 59 4.48 -2.81 1.70
N CYS A 60 4.94 -4.05 1.52
CA CYS A 60 6.34 -4.33 1.20
C CYS A 60 6.72 -3.78 -0.18
N ARG A 61 7.65 -2.81 -0.20
CA ARG A 61 8.24 -2.21 -1.41
C ARG A 61 9.26 -3.12 -2.13
N SER A 62 9.29 -4.43 -1.90
CA SER A 62 10.23 -5.32 -2.60
C SER A 62 9.97 -5.25 -4.11
N THR A 63 11.04 -5.36 -4.90
CA THR A 63 11.07 -5.15 -6.37
C THR A 63 10.52 -6.32 -7.18
N GLY A 64 9.77 -7.23 -6.54
CA GLY A 64 8.91 -8.21 -7.19
C GLY A 64 7.48 -7.95 -6.73
N SER A 65 6.49 -8.28 -7.56
CA SER A 65 5.10 -8.39 -7.15
C SER A 65 4.92 -9.57 -6.18
N GLU A 66 5.58 -9.51 -5.02
CA GLU A 66 5.53 -10.56 -4.02
C GLU A 66 4.12 -10.59 -3.43
N GLN A 67 3.31 -11.43 -4.05
CA GLN A 67 2.05 -11.91 -3.50
C GLN A 67 2.34 -12.57 -2.15
N ASP A 68 1.40 -12.41 -1.23
CA ASP A 68 1.54 -12.96 0.10
C ASP A 68 1.39 -14.48 0.08
N SER A 69 2.50 -15.20 0.27
CA SER A 69 2.52 -16.68 0.27
C SER A 69 1.74 -17.29 1.44
N GLU A 70 1.46 -16.53 2.50
CA GLU A 70 0.68 -16.96 3.66
C GLU A 70 -0.83 -16.67 3.48
N ARG A 71 -1.23 -16.07 2.35
CA ARG A 71 -2.65 -15.75 2.07
C ARG A 71 -3.41 -17.02 1.68
N THR A 72 -4.42 -17.35 2.48
CA THR A 72 -5.32 -18.47 2.19
C THR A 72 -6.52 -18.02 1.33
N PRO A 73 -7.22 -18.95 0.64
CA PRO A 73 -8.45 -18.63 -0.07
C PRO A 73 -9.55 -18.02 0.83
N VAL A 74 -9.60 -18.41 2.10
CA VAL A 74 -10.54 -17.87 3.08
C VAL A 74 -10.23 -16.39 3.36
N MET A 75 -8.96 -16.04 3.55
CA MET A 75 -8.55 -14.64 3.69
C MET A 75 -8.91 -13.84 2.44
N ALA A 76 -8.70 -14.42 1.25
CA ALA A 76 -9.05 -13.77 0.00
C ALA A 76 -10.55 -13.41 -0.08
N ALA A 77 -11.42 -14.36 0.29
CA ALA A 77 -12.86 -14.12 0.32
C ALA A 77 -13.27 -13.05 1.36
N GLN A 78 -12.62 -13.05 2.53
CA GLN A 78 -12.84 -12.02 3.56
C GLN A 78 -12.42 -10.63 3.09
N GLU A 79 -11.26 -10.53 2.42
CA GLU A 79 -10.76 -9.29 1.83
C GLU A 79 -11.69 -8.77 0.75
N GLU A 80 -12.19 -9.64 -0.13
CA GLU A 80 -13.14 -9.29 -1.18
C GLU A 80 -14.46 -8.80 -0.59
N SER A 81 -14.99 -9.51 0.41
CA SER A 81 -16.20 -9.09 1.12
C SER A 81 -16.03 -7.71 1.77
N LEU A 82 -14.89 -7.48 2.43
CA LEU A 82 -14.59 -6.19 3.06
C LEU A 82 -14.37 -5.08 2.02
N MET A 83 -13.71 -5.38 0.90
CA MET A 83 -13.55 -4.45 -0.22
C MET A 83 -14.91 -4.05 -0.79
N SER A 84 -15.77 -5.04 -1.09
CA SER A 84 -17.12 -4.79 -1.59
C SER A 84 -17.90 -3.90 -0.63
N ARG A 85 -17.82 -4.16 0.68
CA ARG A 85 -18.41 -3.30 1.70
C ARG A 85 -17.86 -1.87 1.67
N CYS A 86 -16.56 -1.68 1.48
CA CYS A 86 -15.95 -0.34 1.37
C CYS A 86 -16.47 0.41 0.13
N LEU A 87 -16.57 -0.26 -1.02
CA LEU A 87 -17.09 0.33 -2.25
C LEU A 87 -18.56 0.73 -2.10
N THR A 88 -19.40 -0.17 -1.58
CA THR A 88 -20.81 0.12 -1.31
C THR A 88 -20.97 1.31 -0.37
N LEU A 89 -20.21 1.32 0.73
CA LEU A 89 -20.20 2.42 1.69
C LEU A 89 -19.77 3.75 1.03
N GLN A 90 -18.75 3.72 0.17
CA GLN A 90 -18.31 4.90 -0.56
C GLN A 90 -19.43 5.45 -1.44
N ASP A 91 -20.13 4.59 -2.17
CA ASP A 91 -21.21 4.97 -3.07
C ASP A 91 -22.43 5.50 -2.30
N GLU A 92 -22.77 4.89 -1.18
CA GLU A 92 -23.85 5.35 -0.28
C GLU A 92 -23.57 6.76 0.25
N VAL A 93 -22.35 6.98 0.77
CA VAL A 93 -21.94 8.27 1.33
C VAL A 93 -21.85 9.34 0.24
N LYS A 94 -21.38 8.99 -0.97
CA LYS A 94 -21.39 9.90 -2.13
C LYS A 94 -22.80 10.31 -2.53
N LYS A 95 -23.76 9.37 -2.49
CA LYS A 95 -25.17 9.64 -2.84
C LYS A 95 -25.85 10.50 -1.79
N SER A 96 -25.59 10.26 -0.51
CA SER A 96 -26.26 10.96 0.59
C SER A 96 -25.70 12.37 0.82
N ASN A 97 -24.39 12.57 0.69
CA ASN A 97 -23.77 13.87 0.92
C ASN A 97 -22.61 14.17 -0.04
N PRO A 98 -22.90 14.58 -1.29
CA PRO A 98 -21.87 14.79 -2.32
C PRO A 98 -20.83 15.87 -2.00
N SER A 99 -21.09 16.82 -1.11
CA SER A 99 -20.15 17.90 -0.80
C SER A 99 -19.12 17.51 0.26
N ASP A 100 -19.48 16.62 1.19
CA ASP A 100 -18.62 16.20 2.31
C ASP A 100 -18.46 14.66 2.39
N TRP A 101 -18.72 13.97 1.29
CA TRP A 101 -18.69 12.50 1.25
C TRP A 101 -17.34 11.94 1.68
N SER A 102 -16.23 12.63 1.40
CA SER A 102 -14.89 12.14 1.67
C SER A 102 -14.59 12.08 3.17
N ALA A 103 -15.00 13.10 3.94
CA ALA A 103 -14.81 13.12 5.38
C ALA A 103 -15.68 12.06 6.06
N GLN A 104 -16.94 11.92 5.64
CA GLN A 104 -17.83 10.89 6.14
C GLN A 104 -17.33 9.48 5.77
N TYR A 105 -16.81 9.28 4.57
CA TYR A 105 -16.23 8.00 4.17
C TYR A 105 -14.99 7.66 5.01
N ILE A 106 -14.10 8.63 5.24
CA ILE A 106 -12.93 8.47 6.13
C ILE A 106 -13.38 8.08 7.54
N HIS A 107 -14.40 8.75 8.09
CA HIS A 107 -14.94 8.43 9.41
C HIS A 107 -15.46 6.97 9.48
N ASN A 108 -16.21 6.53 8.47
CA ASN A 108 -16.70 5.16 8.40
C ASN A 108 -15.56 4.13 8.23
N LEU A 109 -14.53 4.43 7.44
CA LEU A 109 -13.33 3.60 7.33
C LEU A 109 -12.58 3.49 8.68
N GLN A 110 -12.45 4.59 9.42
CA GLN A 110 -11.87 4.58 10.77
C GLN A 110 -12.68 3.70 11.72
N TYR A 111 -14.02 3.78 11.66
CA TYR A 111 -14.90 2.89 12.43
C TYR A 111 -14.66 1.42 12.10
N LEU A 112 -14.61 1.05 10.80
CA LEU A 112 -14.33 -0.33 10.37
C LEU A 112 -12.94 -0.79 10.84
N LEU A 113 -11.92 0.06 10.69
CA LEU A 113 -10.56 -0.23 11.16
C LEU A 113 -10.53 -0.52 12.66
N ASN A 114 -11.16 0.34 13.45
CA ASN A 114 -11.24 0.18 14.90
C ASN A 114 -12.02 -1.09 15.29
N LYS A 115 -13.11 -1.41 14.59
CA LYS A 115 -13.84 -2.66 14.78
C LYS A 115 -12.95 -3.88 14.58
N HIS A 116 -12.20 -3.95 13.47
CA HIS A 116 -11.29 -5.07 13.20
C HIS A 116 -10.10 -5.12 14.18
N LEU A 117 -9.59 -3.97 14.62
CA LEU A 117 -8.58 -3.91 15.69
C LEU A 117 -9.11 -4.49 17.01
N SER A 118 -10.34 -4.15 17.38
CA SER A 118 -10.96 -4.70 18.60
C SER A 118 -11.16 -6.21 18.49
N LEU A 119 -11.63 -6.72 17.36
CA LEU A 119 -11.76 -8.17 17.12
C LEU A 119 -10.40 -8.88 17.22
N ALA A 120 -9.36 -8.33 16.58
CA ALA A 120 -8.03 -8.90 16.65
C ALA A 120 -7.49 -8.92 18.09
N ARG A 121 -7.73 -7.87 18.88
CA ARG A 121 -7.33 -7.81 20.29
C ARG A 121 -8.05 -8.86 21.14
N ILE A 122 -9.35 -9.04 20.92
CA ILE A 122 -10.14 -10.07 21.61
C ILE A 122 -9.57 -11.45 21.29
N ASP A 123 -9.34 -11.76 20.01
CA ASP A 123 -8.80 -13.06 19.59
C ASP A 123 -7.37 -13.31 20.11
N ILE A 124 -6.55 -12.25 20.25
CA ILE A 124 -5.22 -12.35 20.86
C ILE A 124 -5.30 -12.61 22.38
N GLN A 125 -6.23 -11.95 23.08
CA GLN A 125 -6.40 -12.10 24.52
C GLN A 125 -7.09 -13.41 24.90
N HIS A 126 -7.98 -13.89 24.04
CA HIS A 126 -8.77 -15.10 24.24
C HIS A 126 -8.67 -16.02 23.01
N PRO A 127 -7.50 -16.65 22.78
CA PRO A 127 -7.33 -17.54 21.63
C PRO A 127 -8.27 -18.74 21.75
N THR A 128 -9.16 -18.88 20.76
CA THR A 128 -10.03 -20.06 20.61
C THR A 128 -9.35 -21.15 19.78
N MET A 129 -8.26 -20.81 19.09
CA MET A 129 -7.46 -21.68 18.23
C MET A 129 -6.06 -21.91 18.82
N ASN A 130 -5.45 -23.04 18.47
CA ASN A 130 -4.12 -23.41 18.94
C ASN A 130 -3.07 -23.25 17.84
N GLY A 131 -1.83 -22.96 18.24
CA GLY A 131 -0.65 -23.07 17.38
C GLY A 131 -0.75 -22.36 16.03
N ASP A 132 -0.69 -23.13 14.94
CA ASP A 132 -0.66 -22.62 13.58
C ASP A 132 -1.99 -22.02 13.13
N ASP A 133 -3.13 -22.55 13.58
CA ASP A 133 -4.45 -22.00 13.23
C ASP A 133 -4.61 -20.57 13.78
N PHE A 134 -4.12 -20.34 15.00
CA PHE A 134 -4.08 -18.99 15.59
C PHE A 134 -3.16 -18.06 14.78
N ARG A 135 -2.03 -18.55 14.27
CA ARG A 135 -1.13 -17.74 13.41
C ARG A 135 -1.80 -17.36 12.10
N VAL A 136 -2.54 -18.28 11.49
CA VAL A 136 -3.33 -18.05 10.28
C VAL A 136 -4.43 -17.02 10.57
N GLN A 137 -5.21 -17.17 11.64
CA GLN A 137 -6.22 -16.20 12.05
C GLN A 137 -5.63 -14.81 12.26
N LEU A 138 -4.51 -14.71 12.99
CA LEU A 138 -3.82 -13.46 13.25
C LEU A 138 -3.32 -12.81 11.94
N HIS A 139 -2.82 -13.61 11.01
CA HIS A 139 -2.42 -13.11 9.69
C HIS A 139 -3.61 -12.55 8.91
N GLY A 140 -4.77 -13.22 8.95
CA GLY A 140 -6.02 -12.71 8.39
C GLY A 140 -6.38 -11.33 8.96
N HIS A 141 -6.36 -11.18 10.29
CA HIS A 141 -6.58 -9.88 10.95
C HIS A 141 -5.62 -8.80 10.44
N ARG A 142 -4.32 -9.11 10.36
CA ARG A 142 -3.32 -8.15 9.86
C ARG A 142 -3.64 -7.69 8.45
N ARG A 143 -4.08 -8.59 7.57
CA ARG A 143 -4.40 -8.26 6.18
C ARG A 143 -5.65 -7.37 6.07
N LEU A 144 -6.71 -7.65 6.82
CA LEU A 144 -7.92 -6.81 6.84
C LEU A 144 -7.62 -5.39 7.38
N ILE A 145 -6.91 -5.31 8.50
CA ILE A 145 -6.51 -4.05 9.14
C ILE A 145 -5.60 -3.26 8.20
N ALA A 146 -4.61 -3.92 7.57
CA ALA A 146 -3.71 -3.28 6.63
C ALA A 146 -4.43 -2.74 5.39
N GLY A 147 -5.42 -3.48 4.85
CA GLY A 147 -6.21 -3.02 3.71
C GLY A 147 -7.07 -1.78 4.04
N LEU A 148 -7.71 -1.76 5.21
CA LEU A 148 -8.46 -0.58 5.68
C LEU A 148 -7.55 0.62 5.94
N HIS A 149 -6.41 0.39 6.60
CA HIS A 149 -5.41 1.44 6.81
C HIS A 149 -4.87 2.00 5.49
N GLN A 150 -4.61 1.13 4.52
CA GLN A 150 -4.16 1.53 3.19
C GLN A 150 -5.20 2.44 2.50
N GLN A 151 -6.48 2.12 2.60
CA GLN A 151 -7.53 2.99 2.06
C GLN A 151 -7.54 4.37 2.73
N LEU A 152 -7.39 4.44 4.06
CA LEU A 152 -7.27 5.72 4.78
C LEU A 152 -6.04 6.53 4.33
N GLU A 153 -4.89 5.87 4.18
CA GLU A 153 -3.65 6.50 3.70
C GLU A 153 -3.85 7.08 2.28
N PHE A 154 -4.55 6.37 1.39
CA PHE A 154 -4.84 6.85 0.04
C PHE A 154 -5.86 8.00 0.03
N MET A 155 -6.91 7.93 0.83
CA MET A 155 -7.89 9.01 0.93
C MET A 155 -7.25 10.33 1.39
N SER A 156 -6.23 10.28 2.25
CA SER A 156 -5.48 11.46 2.68
C SER A 156 -4.62 12.11 1.58
N GLN A 157 -4.27 11.35 0.54
CA GLN A 157 -3.43 11.80 -0.57
C GLN A 157 -4.24 12.21 -1.81
N GLY A 158 -5.52 11.83 -1.87
CA GLY A 158 -6.44 12.15 -2.94
C GLY A 158 -7.13 10.92 -3.52
N THR A 159 -8.32 11.13 -4.07
CA THR A 159 -9.23 10.05 -4.51
C THR A 159 -8.71 9.19 -5.67
N HIS A 160 -7.80 9.75 -6.49
CA HIS A 160 -7.21 9.06 -7.63
C HIS A 160 -6.09 8.07 -7.23
N VAL A 161 -5.52 8.21 -6.02
CA VAL A 161 -4.35 7.44 -5.57
C VAL A 161 -4.65 5.95 -5.49
N TYR A 162 -5.86 5.59 -5.08
CA TYR A 162 -6.29 4.20 -5.03
C TYR A 162 -6.22 3.53 -6.42
N GLY A 163 -6.68 4.21 -7.47
CA GLY A 163 -6.62 3.70 -8.84
C GLY A 163 -5.18 3.50 -9.32
N LEU A 164 -4.29 4.46 -9.03
CA LEU A 164 -2.86 4.32 -9.35
C LEU A 164 -2.22 3.14 -8.61
N ALA A 165 -2.59 2.90 -7.37
CA ALA A 165 -2.10 1.76 -6.58
C ALA A 165 -2.66 0.42 -7.07
N ALA A 166 -3.89 0.41 -7.61
CA ALA A 166 -4.48 -0.76 -8.25
C ALA A 166 -3.72 -1.15 -9.51
N GLU A 167 -3.45 -0.19 -10.41
CA GLU A 167 -2.66 -0.41 -11.63
C GLU A 167 -1.23 -0.89 -11.34
N ASP A 168 -0.66 -0.49 -10.21
CA ASP A 168 0.69 -0.85 -9.77
C ASP A 168 0.75 -2.20 -9.02
N ASP A 169 -0.35 -2.97 -8.94
CA ASP A 169 -0.48 -4.20 -8.13
C ASP A 169 0.01 -4.00 -6.68
N ALA A 170 -0.33 -2.85 -6.11
CA ALA A 170 0.15 -2.40 -4.80
C ALA A 170 -0.92 -2.47 -3.71
N LEU A 171 -2.08 -3.06 -3.99
CA LEU A 171 -3.19 -3.17 -3.03
C LEU A 171 -3.07 -4.41 -2.15
N VAL A 172 -3.25 -4.25 -0.83
CA VAL A 172 -3.27 -5.37 0.12
C VAL A 172 -4.39 -6.35 -0.24
N PHE A 173 -5.58 -5.83 -0.54
CA PHE A 173 -6.74 -6.62 -0.94
C PHE A 173 -6.59 -7.29 -2.31
N ALA A 174 -5.62 -6.89 -3.13
CA ALA A 174 -5.21 -7.63 -4.33
C ALA A 174 -4.13 -8.70 -4.06
N GLY A 175 -3.96 -9.10 -2.78
CA GLY A 175 -3.02 -10.14 -2.37
C GLY A 175 -1.63 -9.64 -2.03
N ARG A 176 -1.36 -8.33 -2.14
CA ARG A 176 -0.03 -7.78 -1.88
C ARG A 176 0.41 -8.02 -0.43
N ARG A 177 1.70 -8.32 -0.26
CA ARG A 177 2.28 -8.61 1.06
C ARG A 177 2.34 -7.39 1.96
N VAL A 178 1.83 -7.56 3.18
CA VAL A 178 1.88 -6.57 4.26
C VAL A 178 3.30 -6.47 4.84
N ASN A 179 3.76 -5.24 5.05
CA ASN A 179 4.99 -4.96 5.77
C ASN A 179 4.79 -5.18 7.27
N LYS A 180 5.06 -6.40 7.75
CA LYS A 180 4.87 -6.81 9.15
C LYS A 180 5.58 -5.89 10.16
N VAL A 181 6.72 -5.28 9.79
CA VAL A 181 7.47 -4.36 10.68
C VAL A 181 6.70 -3.04 10.86
N VAL A 182 6.24 -2.44 9.75
CA VAL A 182 5.44 -1.22 9.79
C VAL A 182 4.10 -1.49 10.47
N PHE A 183 3.45 -2.60 10.13
CA PHE A 183 2.19 -3.03 10.74
C PHE A 183 2.31 -3.10 12.27
N ARG A 184 3.31 -3.83 12.78
CA ARG A 184 3.53 -3.97 14.23
C ARG A 184 3.78 -2.63 14.89
N LYS A 185 4.54 -1.74 14.25
CA LYS A 185 4.78 -0.38 14.77
C LYS A 185 3.49 0.43 14.90
N LEU A 186 2.55 0.26 13.97
CA LEU A 186 1.29 1.00 13.95
C LEU A 186 0.24 0.41 14.91
N PHE A 187 0.15 -0.92 15.00
CA PHE A 187 -0.99 -1.59 15.66
C PHE A 187 -0.62 -2.46 16.87
N GLY A 188 0.67 -2.70 17.10
CA GLY A 188 1.17 -3.32 18.33
C GLY A 188 1.22 -4.86 18.35
N PHE A 189 0.89 -5.57 17.27
CA PHE A 189 0.92 -7.04 17.22
C PHE A 189 1.35 -7.64 15.86
#